data_AF-A0A7K2L234-F1
#
_entry.id   AF-A0A7K2L234-F1
#
_cell.length_a   1.000
_cell.length_b   1.000
_cell.length_c   1.000
_cell.angle_alpha   90.00
_cell.angle_beta   90.00
_cell.angle_gamma   90.00
#
_symmetry.space_group_name_H-M   'P 1'
#
loop_
_entity.id
_entity.type
_entity.pdbx_description
1 polymer ?
#
loop_
_entity_poly.entity_id
_entity_poly.type
_entity_poly.pdbx_seq_one_letter_code
_entity_poly.pdbx_strand_id
1 'polypeptide(L)' 'MLPTVSKADGVYLYDTEGNAYLDGCSGAINVNLGHTVPEVTERMHRQIDEVCFTYRTQFRS' A
#
# COMPACT_ATOMS: atom_id res chain seq x y z
N MET A 1 3.05 -22.67 10.18
CA MET A 1 3.07 -21.83 8.96
C MET A 1 2.83 -20.39 9.39
N LEU A 2 3.32 -19.39 8.65
CA LEU A 2 3.00 -17.98 8.96
C LEU A 2 1.61 -17.61 8.39
N PRO A 3 0.88 -16.66 8.99
CA PRO A 3 -0.39 -16.17 8.43
C PRO A 3 -0.19 -15.59 7.04
N THR A 4 -1.14 -15.83 6.14
CA THR A 4 -1.16 -15.22 4.79
C THR A 4 -2.01 -13.96 4.84
N VAL A 5 -1.43 -12.79 4.60
CA VAL A 5 -2.17 -11.52 4.61
C VAL A 5 -3.07 -11.40 3.37
N SER A 6 -4.33 -11.01 3.58
CA SER A 6 -5.34 -10.83 2.53
C SER A 6 -5.79 -9.37 2.37
N LYS A 7 -5.79 -8.60 3.45
CA LYS A 7 -6.23 -7.19 3.49
C LYS A 7 -5.43 -6.40 4.53
N ALA A 8 -5.32 -5.09 4.30
CA ALA A 8 -4.81 -4.14 5.29
C ALA A 8 -5.63 -2.83 5.24
N ASP A 9 -5.88 -2.21 6.40
CA ASP A 9 -6.64 -0.96 6.50
C ASP A 9 -6.27 -0.21 7.80
N GLY A 10 -5.87 1.05 7.66
CA GLY A 10 -5.40 1.85 8.79
C GLY A 10 -4.23 1.18 9.51
N VAL A 11 -4.42 0.82 10.79
CA VAL A 11 -3.40 0.17 11.63
C VAL A 11 -3.55 -1.35 11.69
N TYR A 12 -4.40 -1.96 10.86
CA TYR A 12 -4.67 -3.40 10.92
C TYR A 12 -4.29 -4.14 9.65
N LEU A 13 -3.77 -5.35 9.85
CA LEU A 13 -3.61 -6.41 8.84
C LEU A 13 -4.64 -7.50 9.10
N TYR A 14 -5.14 -8.13 8.04
CA TYR A 14 -6.08 -9.24 8.12
C TYR A 14 -5.52 -10.42 7.33
N ASP A 15 -5.50 -11.60 7.93
CA ASP A 15 -5.09 -12.81 7.21
C ASP A 15 -6.23 -13.40 6.36
N THR A 16 -5.97 -14.51 5.67
CA THR A 16 -6.95 -15.22 4.84
C THR A 16 -8.01 -15.97 5.67
N GLU A 17 -7.82 -16.13 6.98
CA GLU A 17 -8.76 -16.76 7.91
C GLU A 17 -9.65 -15.72 8.62
N GLY A 18 -9.38 -14.42 8.41
CA GLY A 18 -10.13 -13.31 9.00
C GLY A 18 -9.57 -12.82 10.33
N ASN A 19 -8.42 -13.32 10.79
CA ASN A 19 -7.77 -12.82 12.00
C ASN A 19 -7.22 -11.41 11.75
N ALA A 20 -7.44 -10.50 12.70
CA ALA A 20 -6.95 -9.14 12.66
C ALA A 20 -5.70 -8.97 13.53
N TYR A 21 -4.69 -8.28 13.00
CA TYR A 21 -3.41 -8.02 13.65
C TYR A 21 -3.16 -6.51 13.68
N LEU A 22 -2.89 -5.98 14.87
CA LEU A 22 -2.45 -4.58 15.01
C LEU A 22 -1.02 -4.45 14.48
N ASP A 23 -0.84 -3.58 13.49
CA ASP A 23 0.47 -3.14 13.02
C ASP A 23 1.01 -2.05 13.95
N GLY A 24 1.59 -2.49 15.07
CA GLY A 24 2.10 -1.59 16.11
C GLY A 24 3.41 -0.88 15.76
N CYS A 25 4.06 -1.23 14.65
CA CYS A 25 5.36 -0.69 14.24
C CYS A 25 5.39 -0.13 12.81
N SER A 26 4.23 0.00 12.17
CA SER A 26 4.11 0.46 10.77
C SER A 26 4.91 -0.43 9.81
N GLY A 27 4.81 -1.75 9.97
CA GLY A 27 5.56 -2.75 9.23
C GLY A 27 7.06 -2.66 9.53
N ALA A 28 7.87 -2.50 8.48
CA ALA A 28 9.30 -2.22 8.61
C ALA A 28 9.55 -0.71 8.78
N ILE A 29 8.71 -0.02 9.57
CA ILE A 29 8.72 1.43 9.76
C ILE A 29 8.54 2.15 8.41
N ASN A 30 7.58 1.67 7.59
CA ASN A 30 7.31 2.18 6.25
C ASN A 30 5.87 2.66 6.04
N VAL A 31 4.90 2.15 6.82
CA VAL A 31 3.48 2.46 6.63
C VAL A 31 2.99 3.53 7.62
N ASN A 32 3.70 4.66 7.68
CA ASN A 32 3.47 5.69 8.71
C ASN A 32 2.10 6.37 8.62
N LEU A 33 1.48 6.38 7.43
CA LEU A 33 0.14 6.93 7.21
C LEU A 33 -0.98 5.90 7.43
N GLY A 34 -0.63 4.66 7.76
CA GLY A 34 -1.54 3.52 7.75
C GLY A 34 -1.70 2.91 6.36
N HIS A 35 -2.24 1.69 6.36
CA HIS A 35 -2.47 0.91 5.14
C HIS A 35 -3.69 1.46 4.37
N THR A 36 -3.64 1.36 3.04
CA THR A 36 -4.78 1.63 2.13
C THR A 36 -5.35 3.05 2.26
N VAL A 37 -4.49 4.08 2.31
CA VAL A 37 -4.93 5.48 2.31
C VAL A 37 -5.62 5.83 0.99
N PRO A 38 -6.94 6.14 0.96
CA PRO A 38 -7.69 6.27 -0.30
C PRO A 38 -7.16 7.37 -1.23
N GLU A 39 -6.73 8.51 -0.67
CA GLU A 39 -6.16 9.60 -1.48
C GLU A 39 -4.87 9.15 -2.21
N VAL A 40 -4.02 8.37 -1.54
CA VAL A 40 -2.75 7.90 -2.12
C VAL A 40 -3.03 6.87 -3.20
N THR A 41 -3.88 5.87 -2.93
CA THR A 41 -4.20 4.83 -3.90
C THR A 41 -4.91 5.41 -5.12
N GLU A 42 -5.84 6.34 -4.96
CA GLU A 42 -6.51 7.03 -6.07
C GLU A 42 -5.50 7.77 -6.96
N ARG A 43 -4.57 8.53 -6.38
CA ARG A 43 -3.52 9.23 -7.14
C ARG A 43 -2.58 8.27 -7.85
N MET A 44 -2.22 7.16 -7.21
CA MET A 44 -1.40 6.10 -7.84
C MET A 44 -2.12 5.48 -9.05
N HIS A 45 -3.41 5.19 -8.92
CA HIS A 45 -4.21 4.67 -10.03
C HIS A 45 -4.33 5.67 -11.18
N ARG A 46 -4.63 6.93 -10.88
CA ARG A 46 -4.68 7.98 -11.91
C ARG A 46 -3.36 8.10 -12.68
N GLN A 47 -2.24 8.07 -11.98
CA GLN A 47 -0.93 8.16 -12.62
C GLN A 47 -0.60 6.89 -13.43
N ILE A 48 -0.90 5.70 -12.92
CA ILE A 48 -0.54 4.44 -13.61
C ILE A 48 -1.35 4.23 -14.90
N ASP A 49 -2.59 4.72 -14.94
CA ASP A 49 -3.45 4.70 -16.12
C ASP A 49 -2.95 5.66 -17.20
N GLU A 50 -2.35 6.79 -16.82
CA GLU A 50 -1.77 7.76 -17.76
C GLU A 50 -0.37 7.33 -18.22
N VAL A 51 0.53 7.06 -17.26
CA VAL A 51 1.90 6.60 -17.52
C VAL A 51 2.53 6.00 -16.26
N CYS A 52 2.92 4.73 -16.34
CA CYS A 52 3.55 4.01 -15.23
C CYS A 52 5.07 4.23 -15.13
N PHE A 53 5.73 4.61 -16.22
CA PHE A 53 7.18 4.82 -16.27
C PHE A 53 7.59 5.69 -17.46
N THR A 54 8.58 6.57 -17.27
CA THR A 54 9.27 7.29 -18.36
C THR A 54 10.78 7.35 -18.12
N TYR A 55 11.56 7.46 -19.19
CA TYR A 55 13.01 7.61 -19.08
C TYR A 55 13.39 9.09 -18.93
N ARG A 56 14.07 9.41 -17.83
CA ARG A 56 14.32 10.79 -17.36
C ARG A 56 15.14 11.66 -18.32
N THR A 57 15.94 11.06 -19.21
CA THR A 57 16.76 11.83 -20.16
C THR A 57 15.98 12.28 -21.40
N GLN A 58 14.84 11.66 -21.73
CA GLN A 58 14.01 12.03 -22.89
C GLN A 58 12.69 12.70 -22.46
N PHE A 59 12.16 12.39 -21.27
CA PHE A 59 10.84 12.83 -20.84
C PHE A 59 10.86 13.35 -19.41
N ARG A 60 9.93 14.26 -19.09
CA ARG A 60 9.61 14.72 -17.74
C ARG A 60 8.11 14.52 -17.49
N SER A 61 7.77 14.24 -16.24
CA SER A 61 6.41 14.02 -15.71
C SER A 61 6.18 14.93 -14.51
#